data_AF-A0A7S3PNI5-F1
#
_entry.id   AF-A0A7S3PNI5-F1
#
_cell.length_a   1.000
_cell.length_b   1.000
_cell.length_c   1.000
_cell.angle_alpha   90.00
_cell.angle_beta   90.00
_cell.angle_gamma   90.00
#
_symmetry.space_group_name_H-M   'P 1'
#
loop_
_entity.id
_entity.type
_entity.pdbx_description
1 polymer ?
#
loop_
_entity_poly.entity_id
_entity_poly.type
_entity_poly.pdbx_seq_one_letter_code
_entity_poly.pdbx_strand_id
1 'polypeptide(L)'
;MGRLEYDDSAFAYFGLAVLTIFTVPFTLSFMKSLFSSSNASELNKKDFKPRTSTERLNIDKVKKSENVTSKFANCGTFLKAVVLCMLWFLIISMFFRTGGDANIQQFDPFEILGMDKGSTDAQIKRAFRKLSVKWHPDRWISGTAEEQAYAEMMFMKISKASDALTDPVAKENWIKYGNPDGKQPMELSIGLPNFLMLKENQNLVLVLYLIGLVVVIPSVVALYYSNSKQYSDKLILNESFQIYGYLLKNTPIKHIPEILALSAEFRKMPLRPEDEKILAKMKKMLIAQELIVKKPAHNTLNFFKRWPQHDKVNILIHAHMNRLAA
;
A
#
# COMPACT_ATOMS: atom_id res chain seq x y z
N MET A 1 -20.98 8.77 -32.97
CA MET A 1 -20.57 8.71 -31.55
C MET A 1 -19.17 9.28 -31.47
N GLY A 2 -18.98 10.39 -30.76
CA GLY A 2 -17.65 11.00 -30.60
C GLY A 2 -16.69 9.98 -30.00
N ARG A 3 -15.48 9.89 -30.56
CA ARG A 3 -14.41 9.14 -29.92
C ARG A 3 -14.03 9.90 -28.66
N LEU A 4 -14.10 9.24 -27.50
CA LEU A 4 -13.57 9.79 -26.26
C LEU A 4 -12.06 9.96 -26.47
N GLU A 5 -11.58 11.20 -26.38
CA GLU A 5 -10.17 11.50 -26.42
C GLU A 5 -9.55 11.24 -25.04
N TYR A 6 -8.30 10.78 -25.04
CA TYR A 6 -7.58 10.43 -23.82
C TYR A 6 -6.43 11.41 -23.66
N ASP A 7 -6.32 11.95 -22.45
CA ASP A 7 -5.37 13.01 -22.15
C ASP A 7 -4.35 12.51 -21.11
N ASP A 8 -3.10 12.33 -21.57
CA ASP A 8 -1.98 11.89 -20.73
C ASP A 8 -1.61 12.94 -19.68
N SER A 9 -1.85 14.23 -19.95
CA SER A 9 -1.60 15.30 -18.99
C SER A 9 -2.59 15.23 -17.84
N ALA A 10 -3.89 15.05 -18.15
CA ALA A 10 -4.94 14.84 -17.16
C ALA A 10 -4.68 13.59 -16.31
N PHE A 11 -4.21 12.49 -16.92
CA PHE A 11 -3.80 11.29 -16.19
C PHE A 11 -2.65 11.58 -15.22
N ALA A 12 -1.66 12.37 -15.61
CA ALA A 12 -0.52 12.65 -14.76
C ALA A 12 -0.91 13.47 -13.51
N TYR A 13 -1.79 14.47 -13.65
CA TYR A 13 -2.35 15.20 -12.52
C TYR A 13 -3.23 14.30 -11.63
N PHE A 14 -4.07 13.46 -12.23
CA PHE A 14 -4.90 12.51 -11.49
C PHE A 14 -4.04 11.50 -10.71
N GLY A 15 -3.02 10.92 -11.34
CA GLY A 15 -2.09 10.00 -10.73
C GLY A 15 -1.34 10.63 -9.56
N LEU A 16 -0.87 11.87 -9.72
CA LEU A 16 -0.23 12.63 -8.65
C LEU A 16 -1.18 12.84 -7.47
N ALA A 17 -2.44 13.23 -7.73
CA ALA A 17 -3.45 13.41 -6.69
C ALA A 17 -3.75 12.10 -5.93
N VAL A 18 -3.97 10.98 -6.63
CA VAL A 18 -4.22 9.69 -5.99
C VAL A 18 -3.01 9.21 -5.18
N LEU A 19 -1.80 9.35 -5.72
CA LEU A 19 -0.57 8.94 -5.04
C LEU A 19 -0.29 9.79 -3.80
N THR A 20 -0.52 11.10 -3.85
CA THR A 20 -0.34 11.99 -2.69
C THR A 20 -1.35 11.70 -1.59
N ILE A 21 -2.62 11.45 -1.93
CA ILE A 21 -3.68 11.06 -0.97
C ILE A 21 -3.30 9.79 -0.21
N PHE A 22 -2.64 8.82 -0.85
CA PHE A 22 -2.19 7.60 -0.18
C PHE A 22 -0.87 7.79 0.58
N THR A 23 0.10 8.47 -0.03
CA THR A 23 1.46 8.57 0.49
C THR A 23 1.53 9.45 1.74
N VAL A 24 0.76 10.54 1.82
CA VAL A 24 0.81 11.48 2.96
C VAL A 24 0.30 10.84 4.27
N PRO A 25 -0.87 10.17 4.34
CA PRO A 25 -1.27 9.46 5.55
C PRO A 25 -0.30 8.32 5.90
N PHE A 26 0.25 7.65 4.89
CA PHE A 26 1.22 6.57 5.09
C PHE A 26 2.53 7.08 5.70
N THR A 27 3.07 8.23 5.24
CA THR A 27 4.22 8.87 5.88
C THR A 27 3.91 9.28 7.31
N LEU A 28 2.75 9.88 7.58
CA LEU A 28 2.38 10.31 8.93
C LEU A 28 2.26 9.12 9.89
N SER A 29 1.64 8.02 9.44
CA SER A 29 1.55 6.77 10.21
C SER A 29 2.93 6.14 10.45
N PHE A 30 3.80 6.12 9.43
CA PHE A 30 5.16 5.61 9.54
C PHE A 30 6.01 6.46 10.50
N MET A 31 5.94 7.79 10.38
CA MET A 31 6.61 8.74 11.27
C MET A 31 6.09 8.57 12.70
N LYS A 32 4.77 8.48 12.92
CA LYS A 32 4.21 8.19 14.25
C LYS A 32 4.73 6.86 14.80
N SER A 33 4.84 5.81 13.98
CA SER A 33 5.42 4.53 14.43
C SER A 33 6.92 4.63 14.80
N LEU A 34 7.66 5.58 14.19
CA LEU A 34 9.05 5.86 14.53
C LEU A 34 9.15 6.65 15.84
N PHE A 35 8.40 7.75 15.98
CA PHE A 35 8.50 8.69 17.12
C PHE A 35 7.65 8.30 18.34
N SER A 36 6.54 7.57 18.18
CA SER A 36 5.62 7.20 19.27
C SER A 36 6.18 6.13 20.22
N SER A 37 7.44 5.71 20.05
CA SER A 37 8.12 4.80 20.99
C SER A 37 8.49 5.45 22.31
N SER A 38 8.60 6.78 22.34
CA SER A 38 9.12 7.51 23.50
C SER A 38 8.12 7.60 24.65
N ASN A 39 6.82 7.75 24.36
CA ASN A 39 5.87 8.21 25.38
C ASN A 39 5.06 7.08 26.03
N ALA A 40 4.88 5.92 25.39
CA ALA A 40 4.06 4.83 25.95
C ALA A 40 4.81 3.97 26.98
N SER A 41 6.15 4.00 26.99
CA SER A 41 6.96 3.15 27.85
C SER A 41 7.43 3.81 29.14
N GLU A 42 7.42 5.14 29.24
CA GLU A 42 7.76 5.84 30.48
C GLU A 42 6.77 5.56 31.62
N LEU A 43 5.48 5.34 31.31
CA LEU A 43 4.46 5.09 32.34
C LEU A 43 4.56 3.72 33.02
N ASN A 44 5.20 2.72 32.39
CA ASN A 44 5.29 1.34 32.91
C ASN A 44 6.70 0.95 33.41
N LYS A 45 7.73 1.76 33.13
CA LYS A 45 9.15 1.38 33.38
C LYS A 45 9.64 1.60 34.81
N LYS A 46 9.00 2.49 35.58
CA LYS A 46 9.56 2.93 36.86
C LYS A 46 9.41 1.90 38.00
N ASP A 47 8.47 0.94 37.91
CA ASP A 47 8.14 0.06 39.04
C ASP A 47 8.33 -1.46 38.81
N PHE A 48 8.63 -1.91 37.58
CA PHE A 48 8.72 -3.36 37.30
C PHE A 48 10.13 -3.92 37.48
N LYS A 49 10.37 -4.62 38.61
CA LYS A 49 11.61 -5.41 38.85
C LYS A 49 11.46 -6.82 38.27
N PRO A 50 12.27 -7.23 37.27
CA PRO A 50 12.15 -8.55 36.66
C PRO A 50 12.62 -9.68 37.60
N ARG A 51 11.79 -10.72 37.72
CA ARG A 51 11.94 -11.86 38.63
C ARG A 51 12.65 -13.05 37.97
N THR A 52 12.55 -13.21 36.65
CA THR A 52 13.16 -14.32 35.91
C THR A 52 14.14 -13.82 34.83
N SER A 53 15.13 -14.64 34.47
CA SER A 53 16.07 -14.35 33.36
C SER A 53 15.34 -14.10 32.04
N THR A 54 14.22 -14.78 31.80
CA THR A 54 13.34 -14.56 30.64
C THR A 54 12.61 -13.21 30.68
N GLU A 55 12.18 -12.75 31.85
CA GLU A 55 11.58 -11.42 32.02
C GLU A 55 12.61 -10.31 31.80
N ARG A 56 13.85 -10.49 32.27
CA ARG A 56 14.97 -9.58 31.97
C ARG A 56 15.23 -9.51 30.47
N LEU A 57 15.36 -10.67 29.82
CA LEU A 57 15.53 -10.74 28.36
C LEU A 57 14.36 -10.10 27.60
N ASN A 58 13.13 -10.24 28.09
CA ASN A 58 11.96 -9.62 27.46
C ASN A 58 11.94 -8.09 27.65
N ILE A 59 12.31 -7.59 28.83
CA ILE A 59 12.49 -6.15 29.07
C ILE A 59 13.61 -5.60 28.20
N ASP A 60 14.71 -6.32 28.07
CA ASP A 60 15.84 -5.91 27.23
C ASP A 60 15.48 -5.97 25.74
N LYS A 61 14.65 -6.92 25.30
CA LYS A 61 14.06 -6.94 23.94
C LYS A 61 13.13 -5.74 23.72
N VAL A 62 12.30 -5.38 24.69
CA VAL A 62 11.42 -4.21 24.61
C VAL A 62 12.25 -2.92 24.54
N LYS A 63 13.24 -2.75 25.42
CA LYS A 63 14.20 -1.63 25.37
C LYS A 63 14.95 -1.57 24.04
N LYS A 64 15.42 -2.71 23.54
CA LYS A 64 16.10 -2.77 22.24
C LYS A 64 15.14 -2.39 21.12
N SER A 65 13.86 -2.79 21.16
CA SER A 65 12.83 -2.44 20.17
C SER A 65 12.41 -0.97 20.18
N GLU A 66 12.72 -0.22 21.24
CA GLU A 66 12.47 1.22 21.33
C GLU A 66 13.50 2.04 20.55
N ASN A 67 14.74 1.56 20.44
CA ASN A 67 15.81 2.25 19.72
C ASN A 67 15.48 2.33 18.23
N VAL A 68 15.45 3.54 17.67
CA VAL A 68 15.10 3.81 16.26
C VAL A 68 15.98 3.01 15.28
N THR A 69 17.26 2.79 15.62
CA THR A 69 18.21 2.02 14.80
C THR A 69 17.89 0.53 14.73
N SER A 70 17.37 -0.07 15.79
CA SER A 70 16.97 -1.48 15.77
C SER A 70 15.63 -1.68 15.06
N LYS A 71 14.76 -0.66 15.07
CA LYS A 71 13.52 -0.66 14.29
C LYS A 71 13.83 -0.66 12.80
N PHE A 72 14.88 0.03 12.33
CA PHE A 72 15.31 -0.09 10.92
C PHE A 72 15.97 -1.44 10.60
N ALA A 73 16.50 -2.16 11.58
CA ALA A 73 17.05 -3.50 11.39
C ALA A 73 15.97 -4.59 11.21
N ASN A 74 14.71 -4.32 11.57
CA ASN A 74 13.62 -5.22 11.27
C ASN A 74 13.30 -5.17 9.76
N CYS A 75 13.32 -6.33 9.11
CA CYS A 75 13.09 -6.45 7.67
C CYS A 75 11.76 -5.81 7.21
N GLY A 76 10.70 -5.92 8.02
CA GLY A 76 9.37 -5.37 7.67
C GLY A 76 9.27 -3.84 7.69
N THR A 77 9.95 -3.16 8.61
CA THR A 77 9.99 -1.69 8.67
C THR A 77 10.94 -1.11 7.63
N PHE A 78 12.05 -1.79 7.35
CA PHE A 78 12.93 -1.46 6.22
C PHE A 78 12.18 -1.55 4.90
N LEU A 79 11.44 -2.64 4.66
CA LEU A 79 10.63 -2.81 3.45
C LEU A 79 9.59 -1.68 3.30
N LYS A 80 8.89 -1.32 4.40
CA LYS A 80 7.95 -0.19 4.40
C LYS A 80 8.62 1.14 4.05
N ALA A 81 9.83 1.38 4.58
CA ALA A 81 10.60 2.59 4.28
C ALA A 81 11.03 2.63 2.81
N VAL A 82 11.50 1.50 2.26
CA VAL A 82 11.88 1.39 0.84
C VAL A 82 10.67 1.65 -0.06
N VAL A 83 9.52 1.03 0.22
CA VAL A 83 8.27 1.27 -0.54
C VAL A 83 7.86 2.74 -0.45
N LEU A 84 7.96 3.35 0.73
CA LEU A 84 7.66 4.77 0.90
C LEU A 84 8.59 5.67 0.08
N CYS A 85 9.89 5.39 0.06
CA CYS A 85 10.85 6.12 -0.76
C CYS A 85 10.56 5.95 -2.27
N MET A 86 10.19 4.74 -2.71
CA MET A 86 9.78 4.50 -4.10
C MET A 86 8.53 5.30 -4.47
N LEU A 87 7.53 5.38 -3.59
CA LEU A 87 6.31 6.15 -3.81
C LEU A 87 6.59 7.65 -3.93
N TRP A 88 7.44 8.21 -3.04
CA TRP A 88 7.87 9.60 -3.15
C TRP A 88 8.70 9.86 -4.41
N PHE A 89 9.60 8.95 -4.77
CA PHE A 89 10.36 9.04 -6.01
C PHE A 89 9.44 9.07 -7.23
N LEU A 90 8.37 8.25 -7.24
CA LEU A 90 7.37 8.23 -8.31
C LEU A 90 6.60 9.56 -8.37
N ILE A 91 6.16 10.10 -7.23
CA ILE A 91 5.50 11.43 -7.17
C ILE A 91 6.43 12.53 -7.70
N ILE A 92 7.68 12.55 -7.26
CA ILE A 92 8.68 13.53 -7.70
C ILE A 92 8.95 13.39 -9.21
N SER A 93 9.09 12.15 -9.71
CA SER A 93 9.28 11.87 -11.13
C SER A 93 8.10 12.34 -11.98
N MET A 94 6.86 12.12 -11.52
CA MET A 94 5.67 12.62 -12.21
C MET A 94 5.58 14.15 -12.15
N PHE A 95 5.88 14.75 -11.01
CA PHE A 95 5.89 16.21 -10.85
C PHE A 95 6.87 16.88 -11.83
N PHE A 96 8.08 16.33 -11.97
CA PHE A 96 9.06 16.82 -12.95
C PHE A 96 8.60 16.65 -14.39
N ARG A 97 7.85 15.60 -14.73
CA ARG A 97 7.28 15.40 -16.07
C ARG A 97 6.16 16.40 -16.36
N THR A 98 5.24 16.61 -15.41
CA THR A 98 4.09 17.52 -15.59
C THR A 98 4.44 19.00 -15.53
N GLY A 99 5.59 19.37 -14.95
CA GLY A 99 6.00 20.76 -14.81
C GLY A 99 6.25 21.49 -16.14
N GLY A 100 6.39 20.77 -17.25
CA GLY A 100 6.58 21.34 -18.59
C GLY A 100 5.29 21.69 -19.35
N ASP A 101 4.16 21.08 -19.00
CA ASP A 101 2.92 21.08 -19.82
C ASP A 101 1.82 21.99 -19.27
N ALA A 102 2.12 22.84 -18.29
CA ALA A 102 1.16 23.75 -17.67
C ALA A 102 0.78 24.92 -18.61
N ASN A 103 0.14 24.62 -19.73
CA ASN A 103 -0.43 25.59 -20.65
C ASN A 103 -1.94 25.44 -20.73
N ILE A 104 -2.60 25.53 -19.56
CA ILE A 104 -4.01 25.90 -19.48
C ILE A 104 -4.09 27.42 -19.71
N GLN A 105 -3.66 27.88 -20.89
CA GLN A 105 -3.77 29.29 -21.25
C GLN A 105 -5.23 29.55 -21.64
N GLN A 106 -5.92 30.28 -20.77
CA GLN A 106 -7.16 30.98 -21.12
C GLN A 106 -6.91 31.80 -22.40
N PHE A 107 -7.77 31.66 -23.41
CA PHE A 107 -7.57 32.29 -24.73
C PHE A 107 -7.67 33.83 -24.62
N ASP A 108 -6.54 34.52 -24.53
CA ASP A 108 -6.44 35.98 -24.57
C ASP A 108 -5.88 36.44 -25.94
N PRO A 109 -6.73 36.98 -26.83
CA PRO A 109 -6.33 37.43 -28.16
C PRO A 109 -5.22 38.49 -28.14
N PHE A 110 -5.18 39.34 -27.12
CA PHE A 110 -4.17 40.40 -26.99
C PHE A 110 -2.81 39.82 -26.61
N GLU A 111 -2.78 38.84 -25.71
CA GLU A 111 -1.55 38.14 -25.31
C GLU A 111 -0.98 37.32 -26.48
N ILE A 112 -1.84 36.61 -27.23
CA ILE A 112 -1.44 35.81 -28.40
C ILE A 112 -0.83 36.69 -29.50
N LEU A 113 -1.37 37.89 -29.71
CA LEU A 113 -0.84 38.86 -30.68
C LEU A 113 0.32 39.71 -30.13
N GLY A 114 0.61 39.63 -28.82
CA GLY A 114 1.65 40.42 -28.15
C GLY A 114 1.34 41.92 -28.10
N MET A 115 0.08 42.28 -27.87
CA MET A 115 -0.41 43.67 -27.85
C MET A 115 -1.10 44.00 -26.52
N ASP A 116 -1.30 45.29 -26.26
CA ASP A 116 -2.01 45.77 -25.07
C ASP A 116 -3.53 45.83 -25.27
N LYS A 117 -4.26 45.72 -24.15
CA LYS A 117 -5.73 45.71 -24.06
C LYS A 117 -6.30 47.12 -24.32
N GLY A 118 -6.30 47.51 -25.59
CA GLY A 118 -6.73 48.84 -26.06
C GLY A 118 -6.21 49.22 -27.45
N SER A 119 -5.56 48.28 -28.15
CA SER A 119 -4.94 48.49 -29.44
C SER A 119 -5.96 48.78 -30.55
N THR A 120 -5.62 49.65 -31.50
CA THR A 120 -6.49 50.01 -32.64
C THR A 120 -6.52 48.92 -33.72
N ASP A 121 -7.58 48.87 -34.53
CA ASP A 121 -7.72 47.91 -35.64
C ASP A 121 -6.53 47.91 -36.61
N ALA A 122 -5.90 49.07 -36.81
CA ALA A 122 -4.69 49.19 -37.62
C ALA A 122 -3.48 48.47 -36.97
N GLN A 123 -3.36 48.52 -35.65
CA GLN A 123 -2.30 47.83 -34.90
C GLN A 123 -2.54 46.32 -34.90
N ILE A 124 -3.79 45.88 -34.74
CA ILE A 124 -4.20 44.46 -34.80
C ILE A 124 -3.81 43.86 -36.16
N LYS A 125 -4.18 44.52 -37.27
CA LYS A 125 -3.83 44.07 -38.63
C LYS A 125 -2.32 44.02 -38.85
N ARG A 126 -1.57 44.96 -38.27
CA ARG A 126 -0.10 45.00 -38.39
C ARG A 126 0.56 43.87 -37.62
N ALA A 127 0.10 43.59 -36.40
CA ALA A 127 0.60 42.48 -35.58
C ALA A 127 0.29 41.12 -36.23
N PHE A 128 -0.95 40.94 -36.72
CA PHE A 128 -1.36 39.75 -37.45
C PHE A 128 -0.47 39.48 -38.66
N ARG A 129 -0.22 40.49 -39.51
CA ARG A 129 0.67 40.34 -40.69
C ARG A 129 2.08 39.92 -40.29
N LYS A 130 2.64 40.52 -39.23
CA LYS A 130 3.99 40.21 -38.74
C LYS A 130 4.09 38.77 -38.22
N LEU A 131 3.11 38.34 -37.43
CA LEU A 131 3.08 37.01 -36.83
C LEU A 131 2.73 35.91 -37.85
N SER A 132 1.82 36.20 -38.78
CA SER A 132 1.44 35.29 -39.86
C SER A 132 2.62 34.94 -40.75
N VAL A 133 3.43 35.93 -41.15
CA VAL A 133 4.65 35.67 -41.95
C VAL A 133 5.68 34.87 -41.15
N LYS A 134 5.73 35.05 -39.82
CA LYS A 134 6.65 34.31 -38.95
C LYS A 134 6.27 32.83 -38.84
N TRP A 135 4.98 32.54 -38.69
CA TRP A 135 4.44 31.19 -38.43
C TRP A 135 3.76 30.55 -39.63
N HIS A 136 3.91 31.11 -40.83
CA HIS A 136 3.29 30.56 -42.04
C HIS A 136 3.83 29.15 -42.34
N PRO A 137 2.98 28.14 -42.63
CA PRO A 137 3.42 26.76 -42.84
C PRO A 137 4.49 26.63 -43.93
N ASP A 138 4.42 27.46 -44.98
CA ASP A 138 5.40 27.52 -46.08
C ASP A 138 6.85 27.77 -45.60
N ARG A 139 7.03 28.50 -44.49
CA ARG A 139 8.35 28.79 -43.93
C ARG A 139 8.93 27.66 -43.08
N TRP A 140 8.08 26.72 -42.66
CA TRP A 140 8.43 25.64 -41.73
C TRP A 140 8.34 24.24 -42.38
N ILE A 141 8.16 24.17 -43.71
CA ILE A 141 8.12 22.90 -44.48
C ILE A 141 9.40 22.07 -44.29
N SER A 142 10.56 22.69 -44.10
CA SER A 142 11.83 21.98 -43.90
C SER A 142 12.16 21.60 -42.45
N GLY A 143 11.26 21.88 -41.49
CA GLY A 143 11.45 21.58 -40.06
C GLY A 143 11.15 20.13 -39.68
N THR A 144 11.39 19.79 -38.41
CA THR A 144 10.94 18.52 -37.83
C THR A 144 9.40 18.45 -37.76
N ALA A 145 8.82 17.25 -37.69
CA ALA A 145 7.37 17.07 -37.62
C ALA A 145 6.73 17.81 -36.42
N GLU A 146 7.44 17.90 -35.29
CA GLU A 146 7.01 18.62 -34.11
C GLU A 146 6.99 20.14 -34.33
N GLU A 147 8.01 20.69 -35.02
CA GLU A 147 8.09 22.12 -35.35
C GLU A 147 7.01 22.53 -36.36
N GLN A 148 6.71 21.67 -37.34
CA GLN A 148 5.62 21.88 -38.30
C GLN A 148 4.27 21.94 -37.60
N ALA A 149 3.96 20.95 -36.75
CA ALA A 149 2.73 20.91 -35.97
C ALA A 149 2.60 22.12 -35.02
N TYR A 150 3.71 22.55 -34.40
CA TYR A 150 3.73 23.74 -33.56
C TYR A 150 3.48 25.03 -34.37
N ALA A 151 4.08 25.16 -35.55
CA ALA A 151 3.86 26.30 -36.43
C ALA A 151 2.41 26.38 -36.92
N GLU A 152 1.81 25.27 -37.31
CA GLU A 152 0.39 25.19 -37.70
C GLU A 152 -0.53 25.56 -36.53
N MET A 153 -0.28 25.00 -35.33
CA MET A 153 -1.03 25.35 -34.14
C MET A 153 -0.93 26.85 -33.83
N MET A 154 0.27 27.43 -33.87
CA MET A 154 0.47 28.85 -33.62
C MET A 154 -0.20 29.72 -34.67
N PHE A 155 -0.11 29.37 -35.95
CA PHE A 155 -0.79 30.07 -37.03
C PHE A 155 -2.30 30.08 -36.85
N MET A 156 -2.89 28.92 -36.51
CA MET A 156 -4.32 28.84 -36.19
C MET A 156 -4.70 29.71 -34.99
N LYS A 157 -3.92 29.69 -33.90
CA LYS A 157 -4.16 30.56 -32.73
C LYS A 157 -4.10 32.04 -33.09
N ILE A 158 -3.13 32.44 -33.91
CA ILE A 158 -2.96 33.83 -34.37
C ILE A 158 -4.13 34.26 -35.25
N SER A 159 -4.59 33.39 -36.15
CA SER A 159 -5.78 33.66 -36.99
C SER A 159 -7.01 33.86 -36.10
N LYS A 160 -7.29 32.90 -35.21
CA LYS A 160 -8.42 32.98 -34.27
C LYS A 160 -8.35 34.23 -33.39
N ALA A 161 -7.15 34.64 -32.96
CA ALA A 161 -6.97 35.84 -32.14
C ALA A 161 -7.27 37.12 -32.93
N SER A 162 -6.84 37.20 -34.20
CA SER A 162 -7.18 38.31 -35.08
C SER A 162 -8.69 38.37 -35.37
N ASP A 163 -9.31 37.22 -35.61
CA ASP A 163 -10.74 37.11 -35.89
C ASP A 163 -11.57 37.52 -34.67
N ALA A 164 -11.16 37.09 -33.46
CA ALA A 164 -11.77 37.49 -32.19
C ALA A 164 -11.81 39.02 -31.98
N LEU A 165 -10.85 39.75 -32.53
CA LEU A 165 -10.76 41.21 -32.36
C LEU A 165 -11.37 42.00 -33.54
N THR A 166 -11.40 41.41 -34.73
CA THR A 166 -11.80 42.09 -35.97
C THR A 166 -13.26 41.84 -36.34
N ASP A 167 -13.76 40.62 -36.15
CA ASP A 167 -15.15 40.25 -36.48
C ASP A 167 -16.07 40.60 -35.29
N PRO A 168 -17.12 41.43 -35.49
CA PRO A 168 -18.07 41.75 -34.43
C PRO A 168 -18.72 40.51 -33.80
N VAL A 169 -18.98 39.44 -34.57
CA VAL A 169 -19.61 38.23 -34.05
C VAL A 169 -18.65 37.44 -33.16
N ALA A 170 -17.41 37.22 -33.64
CA ALA A 170 -16.37 36.54 -32.88
C ALA A 170 -15.98 37.31 -31.61
N LYS A 171 -16.00 38.64 -31.66
CA LYS A 171 -15.74 39.50 -30.50
C LYS A 171 -16.81 39.37 -29.42
N GLU A 172 -18.08 39.34 -29.81
CA GLU A 172 -19.19 39.12 -28.88
C GLU A 172 -19.13 37.72 -28.25
N ASN A 173 -18.80 36.70 -29.06
CA ASN A 173 -18.59 35.34 -28.59
C ASN A 173 -17.43 35.24 -27.60
N TRP A 174 -16.30 35.90 -27.88
CA TRP A 174 -15.17 35.94 -26.97
C TRP A 174 -15.52 36.63 -25.65
N ILE A 175 -16.27 37.74 -25.66
CA ILE A 175 -16.72 38.42 -24.43
C ILE A 175 -17.66 37.53 -23.61
N LYS A 176 -18.56 36.78 -24.26
CA LYS A 176 -19.55 35.93 -23.58
C LYS A 176 -19.01 34.58 -23.12
N TYR A 177 -18.12 33.96 -23.89
CA TYR A 177 -17.68 32.57 -23.71
C TYR A 177 -16.17 32.42 -23.50
N GLY A 178 -15.39 33.49 -23.62
CA GLY A 178 -13.93 33.46 -23.56
C GLY A 178 -13.25 32.86 -24.78
N ASN A 179 -13.98 32.58 -25.88
CA ASN A 179 -13.47 31.98 -27.10
C ASN A 179 -14.17 32.57 -28.36
N PRO A 180 -13.46 32.94 -29.45
CA PRO A 180 -14.05 33.47 -30.69
C PRO A 180 -15.10 32.56 -31.35
N ASP A 181 -14.91 31.25 -31.27
CA ASP A 181 -15.79 30.26 -31.91
C ASP A 181 -17.14 30.06 -31.18
N GLY A 182 -17.36 30.77 -30.05
CA GLY A 182 -18.57 30.68 -29.24
C GLY A 182 -18.56 29.50 -28.25
N LYS A 183 -19.75 29.07 -27.85
CA LYS A 183 -19.94 27.98 -26.87
C LYS A 183 -19.37 26.67 -27.43
N GLN A 184 -18.20 26.27 -26.93
CA GLN A 184 -17.63 24.97 -27.26
C GLN A 184 -18.45 23.86 -26.62
N PRO A 185 -18.68 22.73 -27.31
CA PRO A 185 -19.16 21.53 -26.66
C PRO A 185 -18.13 21.13 -25.60
N MET A 186 -18.58 20.64 -24.44
CA MET A 186 -17.65 20.11 -23.45
C MET A 186 -17.03 18.83 -24.01
N GLU A 187 -15.77 18.90 -24.44
CA GLU A 187 -14.99 17.74 -24.82
C GLU A 187 -14.62 16.97 -23.54
N LEU A 188 -15.37 15.90 -23.27
CA LEU A 188 -15.10 15.02 -22.16
C LEU A 188 -13.96 14.07 -22.54
N SER A 189 -12.75 14.38 -22.09
CA SER A 189 -11.63 13.45 -22.16
C SER A 189 -11.54 12.59 -20.89
N ILE A 190 -11.03 11.35 -21.03
CA ILE A 190 -10.80 10.46 -19.90
C ILE A 190 -9.30 10.49 -19.56
N GLY A 191 -8.97 10.77 -18.30
CA GLY A 191 -7.59 10.75 -17.78
C GLY A 191 -7.04 9.34 -17.57
N LEU A 192 -7.10 8.48 -18.58
CA LEU A 192 -6.48 7.16 -18.62
C LEU A 192 -5.27 7.23 -19.57
N PRO A 193 -4.11 6.64 -19.22
CA PRO A 193 -2.93 6.76 -20.07
C PRO A 193 -3.16 6.09 -21.42
N ASN A 194 -2.75 6.77 -22.48
CA ASN A 194 -2.90 6.31 -23.86
C ASN A 194 -2.32 4.91 -24.08
N PHE A 195 -1.22 4.58 -23.40
CA PHE A 195 -0.55 3.26 -23.46
C PHE A 195 -1.48 2.07 -23.20
N LEU A 196 -2.45 2.19 -22.29
CA LEU A 196 -3.39 1.11 -21.95
C LEU A 196 -4.43 0.87 -23.06
N MET A 197 -4.66 1.87 -23.89
CA MET A 197 -5.69 1.87 -24.93
C MET A 197 -5.13 1.72 -26.35
N LEU A 198 -3.80 1.78 -26.50
CA LEU A 198 -3.15 1.46 -27.77
C LEU A 198 -3.63 0.09 -28.25
N LYS A 199 -4.04 0.01 -29.52
CA LYS A 199 -4.55 -1.24 -30.13
C LYS A 199 -3.57 -2.40 -29.98
N GLU A 200 -2.27 -2.11 -29.92
CA GLU A 200 -1.21 -3.08 -29.71
C GLU A 200 -1.28 -3.76 -28.33
N ASN A 201 -1.63 -2.99 -27.28
CA ASN A 201 -1.63 -3.46 -25.90
C ASN A 201 -3.00 -3.91 -25.39
N GLN A 202 -4.09 -3.56 -26.10
CA GLN A 202 -5.47 -3.84 -25.68
C GLN A 202 -5.68 -5.33 -25.35
N ASN A 203 -5.16 -6.24 -26.18
CA ASN A 203 -5.28 -7.68 -25.96
C ASN A 203 -4.55 -8.13 -24.69
N LEU A 204 -3.35 -7.60 -24.44
CA LEU A 204 -2.56 -7.91 -23.26
C LEU A 204 -3.27 -7.43 -21.99
N VAL A 205 -3.78 -6.19 -21.99
CA VAL A 205 -4.52 -5.62 -20.86
C VAL A 205 -5.76 -6.46 -20.55
N LEU A 206 -6.51 -6.88 -21.57
CA LEU A 206 -7.70 -7.73 -21.40
C LEU A 206 -7.36 -9.09 -20.77
N VAL A 207 -6.30 -9.74 -21.24
CA VAL A 207 -5.86 -11.04 -20.72
C VAL A 207 -5.39 -10.91 -19.27
N LEU A 208 -4.60 -9.89 -18.94
CA LEU A 208 -4.18 -9.63 -17.55
C LEU A 208 -5.37 -9.37 -16.63
N TYR A 209 -6.35 -8.60 -17.10
CA TYR A 209 -7.59 -8.36 -16.36
C TYR A 209 -8.34 -9.66 -16.08
N LEU A 210 -8.49 -10.53 -17.09
CA LEU A 210 -9.15 -11.83 -16.95
C LEU A 210 -8.40 -12.74 -15.97
N ILE A 211 -7.06 -12.79 -16.04
CA ILE A 211 -6.24 -13.56 -15.10
C ILE A 211 -6.42 -13.04 -13.67
N GLY A 212 -6.43 -11.72 -13.49
CA GLY A 212 -6.67 -11.09 -12.18
C GLY A 212 -8.01 -11.53 -11.58
N LEU A 213 -9.08 -11.46 -12.38
CA LEU A 213 -10.44 -11.75 -11.93
C LEU A 213 -10.71 -13.24 -11.70
N VAL A 214 -10.24 -14.11 -12.60
CA VAL A 214 -10.57 -15.56 -12.59
C VAL A 214 -9.57 -16.36 -11.76
N VAL A 215 -8.29 -15.94 -11.71
CA VAL A 215 -7.23 -16.72 -11.05
C VAL A 215 -6.81 -16.06 -9.75
N VAL A 216 -6.39 -14.80 -9.79
CA VAL A 216 -5.76 -14.15 -8.62
C VAL A 216 -6.77 -13.98 -7.49
N ILE A 217 -7.94 -13.40 -7.76
CA ILE A 217 -8.96 -13.15 -6.72
C ILE A 217 -9.41 -14.47 -6.07
N PRO A 218 -9.86 -15.51 -6.81
CA PRO A 218 -10.26 -16.77 -6.18
C PRO A 218 -9.13 -17.48 -5.45
N SER A 219 -7.89 -17.41 -5.95
CA SER A 219 -6.73 -18.00 -5.27
C SER A 219 -6.45 -17.34 -3.93
N VAL A 220 -6.47 -16.00 -3.87
CA VAL A 220 -6.27 -15.24 -2.62
C VAL A 220 -7.38 -15.55 -1.63
N VAL A 221 -8.64 -15.58 -2.10
CA VAL A 221 -9.79 -15.92 -1.26
C VAL A 221 -9.69 -17.37 -0.76
N ALA A 222 -9.29 -18.32 -1.61
CA ALA A 222 -9.12 -19.72 -1.23
C ALA A 222 -8.01 -19.90 -0.19
N LEU A 223 -6.86 -19.23 -0.36
CA LEU A 223 -5.76 -19.24 0.61
C LEU A 223 -6.19 -18.63 1.95
N TYR A 224 -6.89 -17.49 1.92
CA TYR A 224 -7.42 -16.84 3.11
C TYR A 224 -8.43 -17.75 3.83
N TYR A 225 -9.40 -18.29 3.09
CA TYR A 225 -10.44 -19.16 3.63
C TYR A 225 -9.85 -20.47 4.19
N SER A 226 -8.90 -21.09 3.49
CA SER A 226 -8.22 -22.30 3.95
C SER A 226 -7.46 -22.09 5.26
N ASN A 227 -6.80 -20.94 5.41
CA ASN A 227 -6.12 -20.58 6.66
C ASN A 227 -7.11 -20.25 7.77
N SER A 228 -8.21 -19.56 7.46
CA SER A 228 -9.22 -19.15 8.44
C SER A 228 -10.04 -20.34 8.97
N LYS A 229 -10.43 -21.27 8.11
CA LYS A 229 -11.24 -22.46 8.44
C LYS A 229 -10.59 -23.39 9.49
N GLN A 230 -9.28 -23.30 9.69
CA GLN A 230 -8.58 -24.10 10.69
C GLN A 230 -8.93 -23.69 12.13
N TYR A 231 -9.38 -22.46 12.34
CA TYR A 231 -9.68 -21.90 13.65
C TYR A 231 -11.18 -21.84 13.91
N SER A 232 -11.56 -22.02 15.17
CA SER A 232 -12.91 -21.82 15.69
C SER A 232 -13.14 -20.33 16.00
N ASP A 233 -14.38 -19.93 16.32
CA ASP A 233 -14.76 -18.57 16.74
C ASP A 233 -13.91 -18.07 17.92
N LYS A 234 -13.42 -18.99 18.75
CA LYS A 234 -12.55 -18.71 19.91
C LYS A 234 -11.06 -18.61 19.56
N LEU A 235 -10.70 -18.55 18.27
CA LEU A 235 -9.33 -18.53 17.76
C LEU A 235 -8.49 -19.76 18.17
N ILE A 236 -9.14 -20.86 18.53
CA ILE A 236 -8.51 -22.15 18.86
C ILE A 236 -8.57 -23.04 17.63
N LEU A 237 -7.52 -23.83 17.38
CA LEU A 237 -7.55 -24.80 16.29
C LEU A 237 -8.73 -25.79 16.47
N ASN A 238 -9.51 -26.02 15.41
CA ASN A 238 -10.68 -26.90 15.46
C ASN A 238 -10.33 -28.32 15.93
N GLU A 239 -9.15 -28.82 15.61
CA GLU A 239 -8.65 -30.11 16.11
C GLU A 239 -8.45 -30.12 17.63
N SER A 240 -7.85 -29.06 18.20
CA SER A 240 -7.72 -28.91 19.65
C SER A 240 -9.08 -28.85 20.34
N PHE A 241 -10.03 -28.13 19.73
CA PHE A 241 -11.38 -28.00 20.28
C PHE A 241 -12.11 -29.35 20.37
N GLN A 242 -11.99 -30.20 19.34
CA GLN A 242 -12.55 -31.55 19.35
C GLN A 242 -11.89 -32.44 20.42
N ILE A 243 -10.56 -32.37 20.54
CA ILE A 243 -9.79 -33.12 21.54
C ILE A 243 -10.25 -32.72 22.96
N TYR A 244 -10.38 -31.42 23.23
CA TYR A 244 -10.85 -30.94 24.52
C TYR A 244 -12.28 -31.35 24.80
N GLY A 245 -13.19 -31.22 23.82
CA GLY A 245 -14.59 -31.64 23.99
C GLY A 245 -14.72 -33.13 24.37
N TYR A 246 -13.87 -33.99 23.79
CA TYR A 246 -13.84 -35.41 24.11
C TYR A 246 -13.24 -35.71 25.49
N LEU A 247 -12.10 -35.09 25.82
CA LEU A 247 -11.36 -35.40 27.05
C LEU A 247 -12.03 -34.81 28.30
N LEU A 248 -12.45 -33.55 28.24
CA LEU A 248 -13.03 -32.86 29.40
C LEU A 248 -14.31 -33.51 29.92
N LYS A 249 -15.02 -34.26 29.07
CA LYS A 249 -16.24 -34.99 29.42
C LYS A 249 -15.98 -36.16 30.37
N ASN A 250 -14.81 -36.80 30.28
CA ASN A 250 -14.52 -38.08 30.94
C ASN A 250 -13.41 -38.02 31.99
N THR A 251 -12.76 -36.86 32.18
CA THR A 251 -11.59 -36.72 33.05
C THR A 251 -11.85 -35.79 34.23
N PRO A 252 -11.38 -36.12 35.46
CA PRO A 252 -11.46 -35.22 36.60
C PRO A 252 -10.57 -33.99 36.43
N ILE A 253 -10.92 -32.91 37.14
CA ILE A 253 -10.25 -31.58 37.12
C ILE A 253 -8.74 -31.67 37.34
N LYS A 254 -8.28 -32.68 38.09
CA LYS A 254 -6.86 -32.92 38.37
C LYS A 254 -6.01 -33.13 37.10
N HIS A 255 -6.61 -33.59 35.99
CA HIS A 255 -5.90 -33.86 34.74
C HIS A 255 -5.99 -32.71 33.70
N ILE A 256 -6.53 -31.56 34.07
CA ILE A 256 -6.66 -30.41 33.17
C ILE A 256 -5.30 -29.94 32.60
N PRO A 257 -4.21 -29.86 33.39
CA PRO A 257 -2.90 -29.45 32.85
C PRO A 257 -2.40 -30.38 31.73
N GLU A 258 -2.59 -31.68 31.88
CA GLU A 258 -2.20 -32.69 30.89
C GLU A 258 -3.08 -32.61 29.63
N ILE A 259 -4.37 -32.33 29.81
CA ILE A 259 -5.30 -32.12 28.69
C ILE A 259 -4.90 -30.86 27.92
N LEU A 260 -4.58 -29.77 28.62
CA LEU A 260 -4.14 -28.53 27.98
C LEU A 260 -2.86 -28.72 27.18
N ALA A 261 -1.89 -29.48 27.71
CA ALA A 261 -0.64 -29.81 27.00
C ALA A 261 -0.86 -30.54 25.66
N LEU A 262 -2.05 -31.09 25.46
CA LEU A 262 -2.44 -31.84 24.28
C LEU A 262 -2.97 -30.99 23.12
N SER A 263 -3.04 -29.66 23.26
CA SER A 263 -3.45 -28.78 22.15
C SER A 263 -2.63 -29.09 20.90
N ALA A 264 -3.31 -29.28 19.77
CA ALA A 264 -2.68 -29.45 18.47
C ALA A 264 -1.84 -28.23 18.04
N GLU A 265 -2.08 -27.05 18.63
CA GLU A 265 -1.26 -25.84 18.46
C GLU A 265 0.20 -26.08 18.86
N PHE A 266 0.44 -26.90 19.88
CA PHE A 266 1.78 -27.20 20.37
C PHE A 266 2.60 -28.09 19.42
N ARG A 267 1.98 -28.69 18.40
CA ARG A 267 2.72 -29.46 17.37
C ARG A 267 3.69 -28.59 16.58
N LYS A 268 3.41 -27.28 16.48
CA LYS A 268 4.31 -26.31 15.82
C LYS A 268 5.49 -25.90 16.71
N MET A 269 5.55 -26.35 17.97
CA MET A 269 6.63 -26.01 18.89
C MET A 269 7.95 -26.67 18.44
N PRO A 270 9.07 -25.91 18.33
CA PRO A 270 10.35 -26.50 17.97
C PRO A 270 10.87 -27.40 19.09
N LEU A 271 11.37 -28.58 18.71
CA LEU A 271 12.12 -29.49 19.57
C LEU A 271 13.61 -29.28 19.28
N ARG A 272 14.32 -28.60 20.19
CA ARG A 272 15.77 -28.45 20.10
C ARG A 272 16.42 -29.56 20.92
N PRO A 273 17.54 -30.14 20.46
CA PRO A 273 18.25 -31.19 21.21
C PRO A 273 18.81 -30.66 22.55
N GLU A 274 19.10 -29.36 22.64
CA GLU A 274 19.54 -28.71 23.89
C GLU A 274 18.46 -28.75 24.99
N ASP A 275 17.19 -28.76 24.60
CA ASP A 275 16.07 -28.73 25.55
C ASP A 275 15.96 -30.04 26.33
N GLU A 276 16.45 -31.17 25.79
CA GLU A 276 16.28 -32.49 26.38
C GLU A 276 16.95 -32.61 27.76
N LYS A 277 18.16 -32.04 27.91
CA LYS A 277 18.87 -32.02 29.19
C LYS A 277 18.12 -31.23 30.26
N ILE A 278 17.58 -30.08 29.87
CA ILE A 278 16.83 -29.19 30.77
C ILE A 278 15.49 -29.81 31.14
N LEU A 279 14.78 -30.40 30.17
CA LEU A 279 13.51 -31.10 30.40
C LEU A 279 13.70 -32.33 31.31
N ALA A 280 14.80 -33.07 31.17
CA ALA A 280 15.10 -34.19 32.06
C ALA A 280 15.35 -33.73 33.50
N LYS A 281 16.07 -32.61 33.70
CA LYS A 281 16.26 -31.99 35.03
C LYS A 281 14.92 -31.54 35.63
N MET A 282 14.11 -30.82 34.86
CA MET A 282 12.79 -30.34 35.30
C MET A 282 11.85 -31.51 35.64
N LYS A 283 11.83 -32.55 34.82
CA LYS A 283 11.01 -33.75 35.06
C LYS A 283 11.41 -34.44 36.37
N LYS A 284 12.71 -34.55 36.67
CA LYS A 284 13.18 -35.11 37.95
C LYS A 284 12.72 -34.27 39.15
N MET A 285 12.81 -32.94 39.06
CA MET A 285 12.37 -32.03 40.12
C MET A 285 10.86 -32.14 40.38
N LEU A 286 10.06 -32.18 39.31
CA LEU A 286 8.62 -32.31 39.39
C LEU A 286 8.16 -33.67 39.96
N ILE A 287 8.87 -34.75 39.61
CA ILE A 287 8.61 -36.09 40.18
C ILE A 287 8.96 -36.10 41.68
N ALA A 288 10.08 -35.49 42.07
CA ALA A 288 10.51 -35.43 43.47
C ALA A 288 9.53 -34.67 44.38
N GLN A 289 8.77 -33.72 43.82
CA GLN A 289 7.76 -32.93 44.54
C GLN A 289 6.34 -33.52 44.43
N GLU A 290 6.16 -34.67 43.76
CA GLU A 290 4.85 -35.30 43.48
C GLU A 290 3.84 -34.40 42.72
N LEU A 291 4.35 -33.38 42.02
CA LEU A 291 3.51 -32.37 41.34
C LEU A 291 3.08 -32.77 39.94
N ILE A 292 3.64 -33.85 39.39
CA ILE A 292 3.17 -34.46 38.13
C ILE A 292 2.13 -35.51 38.48
N VAL A 293 0.92 -35.33 37.97
CA VAL A 293 -0.09 -36.37 38.00
C VAL A 293 0.25 -37.36 36.87
N LYS A 294 0.24 -38.66 37.19
CA LYS A 294 0.41 -39.68 36.15
C LYS A 294 -0.69 -39.49 35.10
N LYS A 295 -0.30 -39.51 33.83
CA LYS A 295 -1.23 -39.37 32.71
C LYS A 295 -2.40 -40.36 32.89
N PRO A 296 -3.66 -39.93 32.65
CA PRO A 296 -4.80 -40.82 32.82
C PRO A 296 -4.61 -42.08 31.96
N ALA A 297 -4.90 -43.27 32.49
CA ALA A 297 -4.75 -44.53 31.79
C ALA A 297 -5.89 -44.73 30.79
N HIS A 298 -5.89 -43.93 29.73
CA HIS A 298 -6.85 -44.05 28.64
C HIS A 298 -6.16 -44.66 27.42
N ASN A 299 -6.77 -45.67 26.79
CA ASN A 299 -6.26 -46.28 25.55
C ASN A 299 -6.04 -45.25 24.41
N THR A 300 -6.66 -44.08 24.49
CA THR A 300 -6.46 -42.95 23.58
C THR A 300 -5.10 -42.27 23.74
N LEU A 301 -4.35 -42.50 24.83
CA LEU A 301 -2.98 -42.01 24.97
C LEU A 301 -1.96 -42.62 24.02
N ASN A 302 -2.26 -43.76 23.43
CA ASN A 302 -1.41 -44.33 22.37
C ASN A 302 -1.40 -43.44 21.12
N PHE A 303 -2.51 -42.76 20.80
CA PHE A 303 -2.57 -41.75 19.73
C PHE A 303 -1.69 -40.53 20.06
N PHE A 304 -1.60 -40.17 21.34
CA PHE A 304 -0.90 -38.96 21.81
C PHE A 304 0.60 -39.16 22.04
N LYS A 305 1.08 -40.41 22.17
CA LYS A 305 2.52 -40.76 22.17
C LYS A 305 3.20 -40.50 20.81
N ARG A 306 2.41 -40.17 19.78
CA ARG A 306 2.88 -39.87 18.42
C ARG A 306 3.70 -38.58 18.31
N TRP A 307 3.53 -37.63 19.24
CA TRP A 307 4.17 -36.30 19.15
C TRP A 307 4.99 -35.99 20.41
N PRO A 308 6.34 -35.99 20.34
CA PRO A 308 7.21 -35.67 21.49
C PRO A 308 7.06 -34.23 22.00
N GLN A 309 6.48 -33.33 21.20
CA GLN A 309 6.16 -31.96 21.57
C GLN A 309 5.22 -31.89 22.77
N HIS A 310 4.22 -32.77 22.85
CA HIS A 310 3.25 -32.77 23.95
C HIS A 310 3.91 -33.11 25.28
N ASP A 311 4.90 -34.01 25.29
CA ASP A 311 5.64 -34.35 26.51
C ASP A 311 6.47 -33.17 27.03
N LYS A 312 7.13 -32.46 26.12
CA LYS A 312 7.85 -31.22 26.44
C LYS A 312 6.90 -30.18 27.03
N VAL A 313 5.76 -29.94 26.39
CA VAL A 313 4.79 -28.93 26.84
C VAL A 313 4.19 -29.30 28.18
N ASN A 314 3.89 -30.58 28.41
CA ASN A 314 3.35 -31.05 29.68
C ASN A 314 4.30 -30.71 30.83
N ILE A 315 5.59 -31.04 30.69
CA ILE A 315 6.63 -30.70 31.69
C ILE A 315 6.67 -29.18 31.92
N LEU A 316 6.59 -28.38 30.86
CA LEU A 316 6.65 -26.92 30.95
C LEU A 316 5.41 -26.32 31.63
N ILE A 317 4.20 -26.81 31.35
CA ILE A 317 2.96 -26.34 31.99
C ILE A 317 3.01 -26.63 33.49
N HIS A 318 3.37 -27.87 33.88
CA HIS A 318 3.51 -28.20 35.31
C HIS A 318 4.62 -27.39 35.98
N ALA A 319 5.75 -27.17 35.31
CA ALA A 319 6.81 -26.31 35.85
C ALA A 319 6.33 -24.86 36.03
N HIS A 320 5.58 -24.33 35.06
CA HIS A 320 5.04 -22.97 35.11
C HIS A 320 4.00 -22.80 36.24
N MET A 321 3.04 -23.72 36.35
CA MET A 321 2.01 -23.69 37.40
C MET A 321 2.62 -23.74 38.80
N ASN A 322 3.69 -24.51 38.98
CA ASN A 322 4.39 -24.65 40.25
C ASN A 322 5.53 -23.63 40.45
N ARG A 323 5.67 -22.67 39.53
CA ARG A 323 6.70 -21.62 39.55
C ARG A 323 8.12 -22.15 39.72
N LEU A 324 8.42 -23.29 39.12
CA LEU A 324 9.77 -23.86 39.13
C LEU A 324 10.66 -23.08 38.17
N ALA A 325 11.72 -22.49 38.70
CA ALA A 325 12.81 -21.94 37.88
C ALA A 325 13.79 -23.07 37.53
N ALA A 326 14.08 -23.21 36.23
CA ALA A 326 15.04 -24.19 35.72
C ALA A 326 16.50 -23.80 36.01
#